data_AF-A0A6A6QZ04-F1
#
_entry.id   AF-A0A6A6QZ04-F1
#
_cell.length_a   1.000
_cell.length_b   1.000
_cell.length_c   1.000
_cell.angle_alpha   90.00
_cell.angle_beta   90.00
_cell.angle_gamma   90.00
#
_symmetry.space_group_name_H-M   'P 1'
#
loop_
_entity.id
_entity.type
_entity.pdbx_description
1 polymer ?
#
loop_
_entity_poly.entity_id
_entity_poly.type
_entity_poly.pdbx_seq_one_letter_code
_entity_poly.pdbx_strand_id
1 'polypeptide(L)'
;MELVDFLICLTKSPNIKVCLSSRPWNVFENAFEHLTRKLRVQDLTRDDIRCYVRDSINQDARFAKLKVRDPRSQDLVEEIVDKADGVFLWVVLVVRSLKQGLLNADNIATLRKRLRKLPGDLDKFFRHILNQVEDVYWEGTTQAFEMALTAQEPLPLQVFSVLDEENPDHAVSGLIPHLPPPAVEDALKDLEKRLDARCKGLLEVCKPQRIPYGDNRSYWGRITVNFLHRTARDFLRIREVQQRLHDRLETPFDANEAICKGYLIQIRSLQGGFHDFEGTLHNITFYAPNVRIDCQRAILDTFSKLVREVHADPSEAANSECDLHLQRHFVQKGLHDYLRDKLQRNPHALTPTPEHGRKLLYTALFPNEIGYDSREERNAQILGSPEMVRLLIESGCNLVSSDPGSGTSPVEAFFSFLRSAAVTPERQENWYQLIDVFIPYLPSTISWVPDFGGLAQFFDVISTADQAMGLKALLPEIHCSNNDVHSMHSDELRCNYEYQTKGNITARAPHYSEDLTPPLKRRRLDDHLRRPPHCLEFEASYLKTHD
;
A
#
# COMPACT_ATOMS: atom_id res chain seq x y z
N MET A 1 3.59 16.22 -22.26
CA MET A 1 2.76 16.62 -23.41
C MET A 1 1.68 15.60 -23.73
N GLU A 2 1.94 14.30 -23.55
CA GLU A 2 0.97 13.21 -23.82
C GLU A 2 -0.44 13.40 -23.24
N LEU A 3 -0.59 13.91 -22.00
CA LEU A 3 -1.91 14.10 -21.40
C LEU A 3 -2.79 15.12 -22.15
N VAL A 4 -2.22 16.26 -22.53
CA VAL A 4 -2.99 17.32 -23.20
C VAL A 4 -3.42 16.84 -24.58
N ASP A 5 -2.52 16.20 -25.32
CA ASP A 5 -2.81 15.66 -26.65
C ASP A 5 -3.88 14.57 -26.60
N PHE A 6 -3.82 13.71 -25.57
CA PHE A 6 -4.86 12.70 -25.30
C PHE A 6 -6.23 13.33 -25.03
N LEU A 7 -6.30 14.35 -24.15
CA LEU A 7 -7.55 15.05 -23.84
C LEU A 7 -8.13 15.74 -25.08
N ILE A 8 -7.28 16.37 -25.90
CA ILE A 8 -7.69 16.97 -27.18
C ILE A 8 -8.22 15.89 -28.13
N CYS A 9 -7.60 14.73 -28.19
CA CYS A 9 -8.09 13.61 -29.00
C CYS A 9 -9.49 13.15 -28.56
N LEU A 10 -9.72 13.01 -27.25
CA LEU A 10 -11.04 12.65 -26.71
C LEU A 10 -12.13 13.64 -27.11
N THR A 11 -11.81 14.94 -27.12
CA THR A 11 -12.79 15.99 -27.49
C THR A 11 -13.25 15.94 -28.95
N LYS A 12 -12.56 15.18 -29.82
CA LYS A 12 -12.96 15.01 -31.24
C LYS A 12 -14.08 13.99 -31.41
N SER A 13 -14.38 13.18 -30.39
CA SER A 13 -15.44 12.17 -30.48
C SER A 13 -16.82 12.83 -30.34
N PRO A 14 -17.77 12.60 -31.28
CA PRO A 14 -19.11 13.20 -31.21
C PRO A 14 -19.97 12.67 -30.07
N ASN A 15 -19.59 11.51 -29.50
CA ASN A 15 -20.37 10.81 -28.47
C ASN A 15 -19.86 11.09 -27.05
N ILE A 16 -18.80 11.90 -26.89
CA ILE A 16 -18.16 12.13 -25.60
C ILE A 16 -18.21 13.62 -25.29
N LYS A 17 -18.74 13.96 -24.11
CA LYS A 17 -18.61 15.30 -23.51
C LYS A 17 -17.53 15.25 -22.45
N VAL A 18 -16.55 16.14 -22.54
CA VAL A 18 -15.42 16.18 -21.61
C VAL A 18 -15.56 17.42 -20.72
N CYS A 19 -15.58 17.22 -19.40
CA CYS A 19 -15.50 18.28 -18.41
C CYS A 19 -14.12 18.21 -17.74
N LEU A 20 -13.30 19.25 -17.89
CA LEU A 20 -11.93 19.27 -17.39
C LEU A 20 -11.81 20.27 -16.24
N SER A 21 -11.14 19.84 -15.18
CA SER A 21 -10.68 20.71 -14.09
C SER A 21 -9.16 20.65 -14.04
N SER A 22 -8.51 21.80 -13.96
CA SER A 22 -7.05 21.90 -13.88
C SER A 22 -6.65 23.12 -13.06
N ARG A 23 -5.42 23.10 -12.53
CA ARG A 23 -4.77 24.32 -12.03
C ARG A 23 -4.45 25.23 -13.23
N PRO A 24 -4.36 26.56 -13.06
CA PRO A 24 -4.07 27.51 -14.15
C PRO A 24 -2.60 27.47 -14.57
N TRP A 25 -2.08 26.27 -14.88
CA TRP A 25 -0.74 26.09 -15.41
C TRP A 25 -0.73 26.47 -16.88
N ASN A 26 0.34 27.14 -17.31
CA ASN A 26 0.50 27.63 -18.67
C ASN A 26 0.26 26.54 -19.73
N VAL A 27 0.61 25.28 -19.45
CA VAL A 27 0.39 24.17 -20.38
C VAL A 27 -1.10 23.95 -20.68
N PHE A 28 -1.99 24.09 -19.70
CA PHE A 28 -3.43 23.95 -19.88
C PHE A 28 -4.07 25.23 -20.39
N GLU A 29 -3.64 26.39 -19.89
CA GLU A 29 -4.12 27.69 -20.37
C GLU A 29 -3.82 27.88 -21.85
N ASN A 30 -2.61 27.55 -22.31
CA ASN A 30 -2.23 27.64 -23.72
C ASN A 30 -2.99 26.62 -24.58
N ALA A 31 -3.07 25.35 -24.13
CA ALA A 31 -3.70 24.29 -24.92
C ALA A 31 -5.20 24.52 -25.13
N PHE A 32 -5.87 25.04 -24.11
CA PHE A 32 -7.31 25.25 -24.11
C PHE A 32 -7.70 26.73 -24.21
N GLU A 33 -6.78 27.62 -24.56
CA GLU A 33 -6.98 29.09 -24.60
C GLU A 33 -8.26 29.46 -25.35
N HIS A 34 -8.44 28.84 -26.53
CA HIS A 34 -9.51 29.05 -27.48
C HIS A 34 -10.90 28.58 -27.02
N LEU A 35 -11.01 27.84 -25.90
CA LEU A 35 -12.30 27.40 -25.38
C LEU A 35 -13.04 28.56 -24.71
N THR A 36 -14.28 28.81 -25.14
CA THR A 36 -15.15 29.88 -24.61
C THR A 36 -15.88 29.47 -23.33
N ARG A 37 -16.00 28.16 -23.04
CA ARG A 37 -16.68 27.62 -21.86
C ARG A 37 -15.66 27.29 -20.77
N LYS A 38 -15.18 28.33 -20.08
CA LYS A 38 -14.27 28.21 -18.94
C LYS A 38 -14.92 28.78 -17.70
N LEU A 39 -14.84 28.06 -16.59
CA LEU A 39 -15.25 28.53 -15.28
C LEU A 39 -14.02 28.60 -14.39
N ARG A 40 -13.73 29.78 -13.86
CA ARG A 40 -12.71 29.97 -12.83
C ARG A 40 -13.40 29.90 -11.48
N VAL A 41 -13.23 28.78 -10.80
CA VAL A 41 -13.93 28.50 -9.53
C VAL A 41 -13.62 29.58 -8.48
N GLN A 42 -12.37 30.06 -8.41
CA GLN A 42 -11.98 31.12 -7.48
C GLN A 42 -12.77 32.42 -7.67
N ASP A 43 -13.22 32.73 -8.90
CA ASP A 43 -13.98 33.93 -9.21
C ASP A 43 -15.47 33.79 -8.83
N LEU A 44 -15.92 32.56 -8.57
CA LEU A 44 -17.34 32.22 -8.33
C LEU A 44 -17.64 31.82 -6.88
N THR A 45 -16.63 31.56 -6.06
CA THR A 45 -16.81 31.08 -4.68
C THR A 45 -17.07 32.18 -3.65
N ARG A 46 -16.98 33.46 -4.04
CA ARG A 46 -17.02 34.60 -3.12
C ARG A 46 -18.30 34.63 -2.26
N ASP A 47 -19.45 34.44 -2.88
CA ASP A 47 -20.74 34.47 -2.18
C ASP A 47 -20.94 33.23 -1.31
N ASP A 48 -20.52 32.06 -1.78
CA ASP A 48 -20.54 30.81 -1.01
C ASP A 48 -19.65 30.90 0.24
N ILE A 49 -18.45 31.47 0.09
CA ILE A 49 -17.53 31.76 1.20
C ILE A 49 -18.19 32.70 2.20
N ARG A 50 -18.84 33.77 1.73
CA ARG A 50 -19.54 34.71 2.60
C ARG A 50 -20.65 34.01 3.40
N CYS A 51 -21.47 33.20 2.74
CA CYS A 51 -22.52 32.41 3.38
C CYS A 51 -21.90 31.45 4.42
N TYR A 52 -20.89 30.68 4.04
CA TYR A 52 -20.21 29.75 4.94
C TYR A 52 -19.64 30.42 6.19
N VAL A 53 -18.90 31.53 6.03
CA VAL A 53 -18.32 32.28 7.16
C VAL A 53 -19.42 32.81 8.07
N ARG A 54 -20.44 33.43 7.48
CA ARG A 54 -21.57 33.98 8.23
C ARG A 54 -22.26 32.89 9.04
N ASP A 55 -22.58 31.76 8.44
CA ASP A 55 -23.32 30.69 9.10
C ASP A 55 -22.45 30.01 10.15
N SER A 56 -21.20 29.69 9.80
CA SER A 56 -20.26 29.00 10.69
C SER A 56 -19.93 29.78 11.95
N ILE A 57 -19.78 31.10 11.84
CA ILE A 57 -19.46 31.96 12.99
C ILE A 57 -20.75 32.37 13.74
N ASN A 58 -21.88 32.63 13.07
CA ASN A 58 -23.13 32.99 13.76
C ASN A 58 -23.73 31.82 14.56
N GLN A 59 -23.46 30.57 14.20
CA GLN A 59 -23.80 29.40 15.01
C GLN A 59 -23.06 29.37 16.36
N ASP A 60 -21.97 30.14 16.50
CA ASP A 60 -21.26 30.27 17.77
C ASP A 60 -21.96 31.30 18.68
N ALA A 61 -22.54 30.82 19.79
CA ALA A 61 -23.25 31.66 20.75
C ALA A 61 -22.41 32.83 21.31
N ARG A 62 -21.07 32.70 21.33
CA ARG A 62 -20.17 33.76 21.78
C ARG A 62 -20.05 34.87 20.75
N PHE A 63 -20.03 34.52 19.47
CA PHE A 63 -20.04 35.51 18.40
C PHE A 63 -21.37 36.24 18.32
N ALA A 64 -22.50 35.54 18.51
CA ALA A 64 -23.81 36.18 18.56
C ALA A 64 -23.86 37.28 19.63
N LYS A 65 -23.32 37.03 20.83
CA LYS A 65 -23.17 38.04 21.89
C LYS A 65 -22.22 39.18 21.50
N LEU A 66 -21.11 38.86 20.84
CA LEU A 66 -20.12 39.85 20.40
C LEU A 66 -20.69 40.79 19.33
N LYS A 67 -21.45 40.25 18.38
CA LYS A 67 -22.12 40.99 17.30
C LYS A 67 -23.12 42.02 17.82
N VAL A 68 -23.85 41.71 18.89
CA VAL A 68 -24.75 42.67 19.55
C VAL A 68 -23.97 43.82 20.20
N ARG A 69 -22.76 43.54 20.71
CA ARG A 69 -21.92 44.51 21.42
C ARG A 69 -21.07 45.37 20.50
N ASP A 70 -20.68 44.87 19.33
CA ASP A 70 -19.77 45.54 18.41
C ASP A 70 -20.21 45.37 16.94
N PRO A 71 -20.81 46.42 16.33
CA PRO A 71 -21.27 46.38 14.93
C PRO A 71 -20.17 46.08 13.91
N ARG A 72 -18.89 46.33 14.25
CA ARG A 72 -17.73 46.05 13.38
C ARG A 72 -17.51 44.55 13.13
N SER A 73 -18.27 43.68 13.80
CA SER A 73 -18.27 42.24 13.52
C SER A 73 -18.73 41.91 12.11
N GLN A 74 -19.50 42.78 11.44
CA GLN A 74 -19.91 42.59 10.05
C GLN A 74 -18.73 42.75 9.09
N ASP A 75 -17.87 43.75 9.31
CA ASP A 75 -16.65 43.96 8.52
C ASP A 75 -15.69 42.78 8.58
N LEU A 76 -15.70 42.03 9.69
CA LEU A 76 -14.85 40.85 9.84
C LEU A 76 -15.19 39.78 8.80
N VAL A 77 -16.48 39.61 8.47
CA VAL A 77 -16.91 38.64 7.45
C VAL A 77 -16.37 39.04 6.08
N GLU A 78 -16.53 40.30 5.68
CA GLU A 78 -16.03 40.75 4.38
C GLU A 78 -14.49 40.72 4.34
N GLU A 79 -13.79 41.05 5.43
CA GLU A 79 -12.31 40.95 5.49
C GLU A 79 -11.83 39.49 5.30
N ILE A 80 -12.59 38.49 5.76
CA ILE A 80 -12.28 37.07 5.50
C ILE A 80 -12.53 36.73 4.03
N VAL A 81 -13.67 37.14 3.48
CA VAL A 81 -14.06 36.88 2.09
C VAL A 81 -13.04 37.47 1.12
N ASP A 82 -12.59 38.70 1.37
CA ASP A 82 -11.58 39.38 0.56
C ASP A 82 -10.22 38.69 0.62
N LYS A 83 -9.82 38.24 1.80
CA LYS A 83 -8.50 37.62 2.01
C LYS A 83 -8.44 36.16 1.57
N ALA A 84 -9.59 35.51 1.38
CA ALA A 84 -9.66 34.11 0.99
C ALA A 84 -9.13 33.82 -0.42
N ASP A 85 -9.16 34.81 -1.32
CA ASP A 85 -8.76 34.66 -2.73
C ASP A 85 -9.39 33.42 -3.41
N GLY A 86 -10.65 33.15 -3.05
CA GLY A 86 -11.42 31.99 -3.54
C GLY A 86 -11.03 30.62 -2.94
N VAL A 87 -10.11 30.56 -1.98
CA VAL A 87 -9.61 29.30 -1.39
C VAL A 87 -10.47 28.87 -0.20
N PHE A 88 -11.42 27.97 -0.43
CA PHE A 88 -12.35 27.52 0.62
C PHE A 88 -11.66 26.86 1.84
N LEU A 89 -10.62 26.05 1.62
CA LEU A 89 -9.87 25.42 2.72
C LEU A 89 -9.22 26.46 3.64
N TRP A 90 -8.73 27.56 3.07
CA TRP A 90 -8.16 28.66 3.85
C TRP A 90 -9.22 29.27 4.77
N VAL A 91 -10.44 29.46 4.24
CA VAL A 91 -11.58 29.99 5.00
C VAL A 91 -11.93 29.06 6.17
N VAL A 92 -11.96 27.74 5.95
CA VAL A 92 -12.22 26.75 7.00
C VAL A 92 -11.19 26.89 8.14
N LEU A 93 -9.90 26.98 7.79
CA LEU A 93 -8.82 27.15 8.77
C LEU A 93 -8.92 28.47 9.54
N VAL A 94 -9.27 29.56 8.85
CA VAL A 94 -9.48 30.88 9.46
C VAL A 94 -10.66 30.86 10.41
N VAL A 95 -11.80 30.31 10.01
CA VAL A 95 -12.98 30.19 10.86
C VAL A 95 -12.66 29.39 12.12
N ARG A 96 -11.90 28.28 12.02
CA ARG A 96 -11.42 27.52 13.19
C ARG A 96 -10.54 28.37 14.11
N SER A 97 -9.58 29.11 13.55
CA SER A 97 -8.72 30.02 14.31
C SER A 97 -9.53 31.12 15.02
N LEU A 98 -10.56 31.66 14.38
CA LEU A 98 -11.44 32.68 14.99
C LEU A 98 -12.33 32.08 16.08
N LYS A 99 -12.86 30.86 15.90
CA LYS A 99 -13.60 30.14 16.96
C LYS A 99 -12.73 29.90 18.20
N GLN A 100 -11.44 29.63 18.01
CA GLN A 100 -10.49 29.55 19.14
C GLN A 100 -10.29 30.92 19.82
N GLY A 101 -10.30 32.03 19.06
CA GLY A 101 -10.29 33.36 19.66
C GLY A 101 -11.56 33.66 20.47
N LEU A 102 -12.72 33.23 19.98
CA LEU A 102 -13.99 33.36 20.70
C LEU A 102 -14.01 32.54 22.00
N LEU A 103 -13.43 31.33 22.00
CA LEU A 103 -13.19 30.55 23.22
C LEU A 103 -12.39 31.34 24.27
N ASN A 104 -11.41 32.13 23.83
CA ASN A 104 -10.59 32.99 24.69
C ASN A 104 -11.27 34.33 25.05
N ALA A 105 -12.54 34.52 24.67
CA ALA A 105 -13.28 35.78 24.81
C ALA A 105 -12.61 36.98 24.11
N ASP A 106 -11.87 36.74 23.02
CA ASP A 106 -11.26 37.80 22.20
C ASP A 106 -12.33 38.77 21.69
N ASN A 107 -12.07 40.08 21.82
CA ASN A 107 -12.92 41.12 21.22
C ASN A 107 -12.69 41.23 19.69
N ILE A 108 -13.53 41.99 18.99
CA ILE A 108 -13.44 42.15 17.51
C ILE A 108 -12.06 42.67 17.06
N ALA A 109 -11.45 43.59 17.81
CA ALA A 109 -10.12 44.11 17.45
C ALA A 109 -9.04 43.02 17.51
N THR A 110 -9.07 42.16 18.54
CA THR A 110 -8.16 41.01 18.66
C THR A 110 -8.43 39.96 17.58
N LEU A 111 -9.70 39.67 17.26
CA LEU A 111 -10.05 38.75 16.17
C LEU A 111 -9.57 39.24 14.80
N ARG A 112 -9.71 40.54 14.49
CA ARG A 112 -9.15 41.14 13.25
C ARG A 112 -7.62 41.07 13.24
N LYS A 113 -6.96 41.33 14.38
CA LYS A 113 -5.50 41.18 14.51
C LYS A 113 -5.06 39.74 14.25
N ARG A 114 -5.79 38.75 14.77
CA ARG A 114 -5.58 37.32 14.50
C ARG A 114 -5.72 37.02 13.00
N LEU A 115 -6.82 37.44 12.37
CA LEU A 115 -7.06 37.27 10.93
C LEU A 115 -5.93 37.85 10.06
N ARG A 116 -5.47 39.06 10.38
CA ARG A 116 -4.40 39.72 9.61
C ARG A 116 -3.06 39.01 9.69
N LYS A 117 -2.76 38.35 10.80
CA LYS A 117 -1.54 37.56 10.99
C LYS A 117 -1.55 36.22 10.24
N LEU A 118 -2.71 35.70 9.88
CA LEU A 118 -2.79 34.43 9.15
C LEU A 118 -2.27 34.63 7.71
N PRO A 119 -1.37 33.77 7.20
CA PRO A 119 -0.89 33.85 5.82
C PRO A 119 -2.02 33.61 4.83
N GLY A 120 -2.04 34.30 3.67
CA GLY A 120 -3.04 34.05 2.61
C GLY A 120 -2.78 32.77 1.80
N ASP A 121 -1.51 32.36 1.72
CA ASP A 121 -1.08 31.15 1.01
C ASP A 121 -1.17 29.90 1.91
N LEU A 122 -1.69 28.79 1.38
CA LEU A 122 -1.93 27.56 2.15
C LEU A 122 -0.65 26.93 2.67
N ASP A 123 0.43 26.89 1.90
CA ASP A 123 1.71 26.31 2.34
C ASP A 123 2.27 27.09 3.52
N LYS A 124 2.26 28.43 3.44
CA LYS A 124 2.64 29.29 4.56
C LYS A 124 1.69 29.11 5.75
N PHE A 125 0.40 28.89 5.52
CA PHE A 125 -0.57 28.63 6.58
C PHE A 125 -0.27 27.31 7.28
N PHE A 126 -0.02 26.21 6.56
CA PHE A 126 0.34 24.93 7.16
C PHE A 126 1.65 25.02 7.95
N ARG A 127 2.65 25.76 7.46
CA ARG A 127 3.86 26.09 8.25
C ARG A 127 3.53 26.87 9.51
N HIS A 128 2.59 27.81 9.43
CA HIS A 128 2.12 28.56 10.60
C HIS A 128 1.46 27.63 11.63
N ILE A 129 0.66 26.65 11.19
CA ILE A 129 0.05 25.63 12.07
C ILE A 129 1.14 24.76 12.71
N LEU A 130 2.08 24.23 11.91
CA LEU A 130 3.20 23.44 12.42
C LEU A 130 4.05 24.22 13.45
N ASN A 131 4.25 25.52 13.26
CA ASN A 131 4.97 26.36 14.23
C ASN A 131 4.24 26.57 15.56
N GLN A 132 2.96 26.17 15.67
CA GLN A 132 2.19 26.24 16.91
C GLN A 132 2.19 24.92 17.69
N VAL A 133 2.80 23.86 17.15
CA VAL A 133 3.02 22.61 17.87
C VAL A 133 4.00 22.89 19.02
N GLU A 134 3.62 22.51 20.23
CA GLU A 134 4.46 22.68 21.42
C GLU A 134 5.60 21.67 21.39
N ASP A 135 6.76 22.03 21.96
CA ASP A 135 7.98 21.24 21.74
C ASP A 135 7.86 19.79 22.21
N VAL A 136 7.15 19.57 23.32
CA VAL A 136 6.88 18.23 23.89
C VAL A 136 6.09 17.30 22.95
N TYR A 137 5.39 17.84 21.95
CA TYR A 137 4.59 17.04 21.03
C TYR A 137 5.29 16.78 19.69
N TRP A 138 6.46 17.35 19.41
CA TRP A 138 7.07 17.27 18.09
C TRP A 138 7.41 15.85 17.64
N GLU A 139 7.92 15.01 18.54
CA GLU A 139 8.21 13.61 18.22
C GLU A 139 6.93 12.87 17.82
N GLY A 140 5.92 12.87 18.69
CA GLY A 140 4.62 12.24 18.40
C GLY A 140 3.88 12.86 17.20
N THR A 141 4.11 14.14 16.91
CA THR A 141 3.60 14.82 15.71
C THR A 141 4.23 14.25 14.45
N THR A 142 5.56 14.10 14.46
CA THR A 142 6.30 13.52 13.33
C THR A 142 5.88 12.09 13.10
N GLN A 143 5.85 11.27 14.15
CA GLN A 143 5.43 9.88 14.08
C GLN A 143 4.00 9.73 13.54
N ALA A 144 3.05 10.56 14.01
CA ALA A 144 1.67 10.54 13.51
C ALA A 144 1.58 10.90 12.02
N PHE A 145 2.32 11.92 11.56
CA PHE A 145 2.34 12.26 10.14
C PHE A 145 3.02 11.18 9.30
N GLU A 146 4.12 10.58 9.76
CA GLU A 146 4.79 9.50 9.04
C GLU A 146 3.89 8.27 8.91
N MET A 147 3.17 7.88 9.96
CA MET A 147 2.15 6.82 9.90
C MET A 147 1.06 7.15 8.87
N ALA A 148 0.47 8.35 8.95
CA ALA A 148 -0.59 8.77 8.03
C ALA A 148 -0.13 8.89 6.57
N LEU A 149 1.14 9.28 6.33
CA LEU A 149 1.72 9.39 5.00
C LEU A 149 2.05 8.04 4.38
N THR A 150 2.49 7.08 5.22
CA THR A 150 2.84 5.70 4.85
C THR A 150 1.59 4.87 4.53
N ALA A 151 0.47 5.18 5.18
CA ALA A 151 -0.76 4.42 5.00
C ALA A 151 -1.33 4.50 3.57
N GLN A 152 -1.77 3.36 3.04
CA GLN A 152 -2.49 3.29 1.76
C GLN A 152 -3.91 3.87 1.90
N GLU A 153 -4.57 3.52 2.99
CA GLU A 153 -5.92 3.95 3.34
C GLU A 153 -5.93 4.64 4.72
N PRO A 154 -6.98 5.40 5.04
CA PRO A 154 -7.10 6.06 6.34
C PRO A 154 -7.04 5.04 7.49
N LEU A 155 -6.01 5.16 8.34
CA LEU A 155 -5.81 4.24 9.46
C LEU A 155 -6.91 4.42 10.51
N PRO A 156 -7.37 3.34 11.18
CA PRO A 156 -8.23 3.45 12.35
C PRO A 156 -7.57 4.31 13.43
N LEU A 157 -8.34 5.15 14.13
CA LEU A 157 -7.85 6.01 15.20
C LEU A 157 -7.07 5.21 16.26
N GLN A 158 -7.55 4.01 16.58
CA GLN A 158 -6.94 3.10 17.54
C GLN A 158 -5.50 2.72 17.19
N VAL A 159 -5.14 2.66 15.91
CA VAL A 159 -3.77 2.33 15.48
C VAL A 159 -2.77 3.38 15.98
N PHE A 160 -3.19 4.65 16.14
CA PHE A 160 -2.36 5.71 16.69
C PHE A 160 -2.13 5.62 18.21
N SER A 161 -2.81 4.71 18.92
CA SER A 161 -2.54 4.48 20.35
C SER A 161 -1.12 4.00 20.62
N VAL A 162 -0.46 3.40 19.62
CA VAL A 162 0.96 3.00 19.67
C VAL A 162 1.89 4.17 20.01
N LEU A 163 1.50 5.40 19.67
CA LEU A 163 2.28 6.61 19.95
C LEU A 163 2.22 7.05 21.43
N ASP A 164 1.40 6.39 22.23
CA ASP A 164 1.26 6.65 23.66
C ASP A 164 1.98 5.59 24.51
N GLU A 165 2.56 4.56 23.86
CA GLU A 165 3.22 3.45 24.53
C GLU A 165 4.70 3.76 24.79
N GLU A 166 5.10 3.80 26.07
CA GLU A 166 6.50 3.98 26.46
C GLU A 166 7.34 2.73 26.18
N ASN A 167 6.73 1.55 26.25
CA ASN A 167 7.39 0.29 25.97
C ASN A 167 7.22 -0.05 24.47
N PRO A 168 8.30 -0.04 23.66
CA PRO A 168 8.22 -0.33 22.23
C PRO A 168 7.70 -1.75 21.93
N ASP A 169 7.86 -2.68 22.88
CA ASP A 169 7.42 -4.07 22.74
C ASP A 169 6.04 -4.32 23.36
N HIS A 170 5.32 -3.29 23.83
CA HIS A 170 4.00 -3.44 24.45
C HIS A 170 3.02 -4.20 23.54
N ALA A 171 3.00 -3.87 22.25
CA ALA A 171 2.15 -4.50 21.25
C ALA A 171 2.47 -6.00 21.01
N VAL A 172 3.69 -6.44 21.31
CA VAL A 172 4.17 -7.81 21.07
C VAL A 172 4.12 -8.64 22.36
N SER A 173 4.58 -8.06 23.47
CA SER A 173 4.80 -8.75 24.75
C SER A 173 3.76 -8.43 25.83
N GLY A 174 3.01 -7.33 25.68
CA GLY A 174 2.12 -6.80 26.73
C GLY A 174 0.81 -7.58 26.88
N LEU A 175 0.34 -7.67 28.13
CA LEU A 175 -1.06 -7.96 28.43
C LEU A 175 -1.84 -6.65 28.26
N ILE A 176 -2.60 -6.53 27.17
CA ILE A 176 -3.48 -5.39 26.98
C ILE A 176 -4.80 -5.69 27.69
N PRO A 177 -5.17 -4.92 28.74
CA PRO A 177 -6.38 -5.21 29.51
C PRO A 177 -7.62 -5.09 28.62
N HIS A 178 -8.56 -6.03 28.78
CA HIS A 178 -9.90 -5.85 28.23
C HIS A 178 -10.56 -4.65 28.91
N LEU A 179 -10.92 -3.65 28.11
CA LEU A 179 -11.63 -2.47 28.60
C LEU A 179 -13.14 -2.64 28.39
N PRO A 180 -13.97 -2.31 29.40
CA PRO A 180 -15.41 -2.27 29.21
C PRO A 180 -15.77 -1.16 28.19
N PRO A 181 -16.89 -1.28 27.45
CA PRO A 181 -17.22 -0.36 26.36
C PRO A 181 -17.16 1.14 26.68
N PRO A 182 -17.64 1.62 27.84
CA PRO A 182 -17.52 3.04 28.19
C PRO A 182 -16.06 3.49 28.33
N ALA A 183 -15.20 2.65 28.89
CA ALA A 183 -13.78 2.97 29.05
C ALA A 183 -13.05 3.02 27.71
N VAL A 184 -13.45 2.18 26.73
CA VAL A 184 -12.92 2.27 25.36
C VAL A 184 -13.34 3.58 24.71
N GLU A 185 -14.60 3.99 24.87
CA GLU A 185 -15.08 5.26 24.31
C GLU A 185 -14.33 6.47 24.89
N ASP A 186 -14.08 6.46 26.21
CA ASP A 186 -13.31 7.51 26.88
C ASP A 186 -11.84 7.51 26.42
N ALA A 187 -11.21 6.33 26.31
CA ALA A 187 -9.86 6.20 25.77
C ALA A 187 -9.75 6.73 24.33
N LEU A 188 -10.76 6.49 23.48
CA LEU A 188 -10.79 7.02 22.12
C LEU A 188 -10.97 8.53 22.06
N LYS A 189 -11.79 9.10 22.94
CA LYS A 189 -11.92 10.56 23.07
C LYS A 189 -10.60 11.19 23.50
N ASP A 190 -9.87 10.56 24.41
CA ASP A 190 -8.56 11.06 24.85
C ASP A 190 -7.49 10.89 23.77
N LEU A 191 -7.53 9.80 23.01
CA LEU A 191 -6.67 9.61 21.84
C LEU A 191 -6.95 10.64 20.74
N GLU A 192 -8.22 10.95 20.45
CA GLU A 192 -8.63 12.02 19.53
C GLU A 192 -8.07 13.39 19.97
N LYS A 193 -8.16 13.73 21.27
CA LYS A 193 -7.58 14.98 21.80
C LYS A 193 -6.06 15.00 21.69
N ARG A 194 -5.37 13.90 21.99
CA ARG A 194 -3.90 13.81 21.87
C ARG A 194 -3.45 13.95 20.43
N LEU A 195 -4.16 13.31 19.49
CA LEU A 195 -3.89 13.44 18.06
C LEU A 195 -4.08 14.89 17.58
N ASP A 196 -5.15 15.56 18.02
CA ASP A 196 -5.36 16.98 17.71
C ASP A 196 -4.29 17.88 18.34
N ALA A 197 -3.85 17.60 19.57
CA ALA A 197 -2.78 18.36 20.22
C ALA A 197 -1.45 18.27 19.44
N ARG A 198 -1.11 17.08 18.94
CA ARG A 198 0.07 16.79 18.10
C ARG A 198 -0.07 17.45 16.72
N CYS A 199 -1.18 17.18 16.02
CA CYS A 199 -1.31 17.50 14.59
C CYS A 199 -1.98 18.85 14.31
N LYS A 200 -2.52 19.52 15.33
CA LYS A 200 -3.23 20.81 15.25
C LYS A 200 -4.29 20.85 14.14
N GLY A 201 -5.06 19.78 14.01
CA GLY A 201 -6.12 19.62 13.00
C GLY A 201 -5.64 19.41 11.55
N LEU A 202 -4.35 19.13 11.31
CA LEU A 202 -3.87 18.67 10.00
C LEU A 202 -4.23 17.21 9.72
N LEU A 203 -4.40 16.42 10.80
CA LEU A 203 -5.08 15.14 10.80
C LEU A 203 -6.43 15.29 11.51
N GLU A 204 -7.47 14.67 10.96
CA GLU A 204 -8.84 14.73 11.45
C GLU A 204 -9.41 13.34 11.70
N VAL A 205 -10.13 13.19 12.80
CA VAL A 205 -10.84 11.98 13.14
C VAL A 205 -12.19 11.94 12.42
N CYS A 206 -12.38 10.96 11.55
CA CYS A 206 -13.60 10.71 10.81
C CYS A 206 -14.41 9.58 11.45
N LYS A 207 -15.64 9.89 11.86
CA LYS A 207 -16.58 8.94 12.48
C LYS A 207 -17.61 8.49 11.44
N PRO A 208 -17.96 7.20 11.36
CA PRO A 208 -18.92 6.73 10.37
C PRO A 208 -20.31 7.30 10.66
N GLN A 209 -21.04 7.72 9.61
CA GLN A 209 -22.33 8.40 9.73
C GLN A 209 -23.45 7.54 10.33
N ARG A 210 -23.33 6.21 10.25
CA ARG A 210 -24.28 5.25 10.81
C ARG A 210 -23.56 4.37 11.81
N ILE A 211 -24.05 4.36 13.05
CA ILE A 211 -23.69 3.36 14.05
C ILE A 211 -24.42 2.07 13.65
N PRO A 212 -23.73 0.97 13.33
CA PRO A 212 -24.39 -0.31 13.09
C PRO A 212 -25.23 -0.68 14.32
N TYR A 213 -26.48 -1.11 14.13
CA TYR A 213 -27.28 -1.64 15.24
C TYR A 213 -26.58 -2.89 15.81
N GLY A 214 -26.27 -2.87 17.11
CA GLY A 214 -25.96 -4.08 17.88
C GLY A 214 -24.49 -4.34 18.24
N ASP A 215 -23.50 -3.57 17.76
CA ASP A 215 -22.13 -3.70 18.25
C ASP A 215 -21.28 -2.41 18.18
N ASN A 216 -20.98 -1.85 19.35
CA ASN A 216 -20.10 -0.68 19.50
C ASN A 216 -18.64 -0.98 19.10
N ARG A 217 -18.19 -2.24 19.15
CA ARG A 217 -16.81 -2.62 18.81
C ARG A 217 -16.54 -2.49 17.31
N SER A 218 -17.50 -2.92 16.48
CA SER A 218 -17.51 -2.69 15.03
C SER A 218 -17.45 -1.20 14.68
N TYR A 219 -18.13 -0.36 15.47
CA TYR A 219 -18.14 1.09 15.26
C TYR A 219 -16.78 1.73 15.54
N TRP A 220 -16.11 1.39 16.65
CA TRP A 220 -14.84 2.00 16.99
C TRP A 220 -13.71 1.68 16.00
N GLY A 221 -13.67 0.46 15.47
CA GLY A 221 -12.71 0.07 14.43
C GLY A 221 -12.87 0.84 13.12
N ARG A 222 -14.04 1.46 12.89
CA ARG A 222 -14.36 2.27 11.69
C ARG A 222 -14.12 3.76 11.88
N ILE A 223 -13.74 4.19 13.07
CA ILE A 223 -13.29 5.58 13.30
C ILE A 223 -11.88 5.68 12.71
N THR A 224 -11.72 6.49 11.66
CA THR A 224 -10.46 6.60 10.92
C THR A 224 -9.83 7.99 11.06
N VAL A 225 -8.55 8.10 10.72
CA VAL A 225 -7.80 9.35 10.70
C VAL A 225 -7.49 9.72 9.26
N ASN A 226 -7.93 10.90 8.84
CA ASN A 226 -7.68 11.45 7.51
C ASN A 226 -6.83 12.71 7.59
N PHE A 227 -6.17 13.06 6.49
CA PHE A 227 -5.69 14.42 6.34
C PHE A 227 -6.88 15.37 6.23
N LEU A 228 -6.76 16.54 6.84
CA LEU A 228 -7.72 17.65 6.69
C LEU A 228 -8.13 17.87 5.23
N HIS A 229 -7.14 17.79 4.34
CA HIS A 229 -7.33 17.91 2.90
C HIS A 229 -6.13 17.31 2.16
N ARG A 230 -6.33 16.94 0.88
CA ARG A 230 -5.24 16.48 0.00
C ARG A 230 -4.05 17.44 -0.02
N THR A 231 -4.30 18.75 -0.02
CA THR A 231 -3.21 19.76 -0.02
C THR A 231 -2.39 19.75 1.27
N ALA A 232 -2.95 19.33 2.41
CA ALA A 232 -2.18 19.14 3.64
C ALA A 232 -1.27 17.91 3.52
N ARG A 233 -1.77 16.81 2.91
CA ARG A 233 -0.95 15.63 2.57
C ARG A 233 0.19 16.00 1.61
N ASP A 234 -0.12 16.75 0.55
CA ASP A 234 0.85 17.20 -0.44
C ASP A 234 1.92 18.11 0.20
N PHE A 235 1.50 19.04 1.07
CA PHE A 235 2.39 19.90 1.84
C PHE A 235 3.35 19.11 2.71
N LEU A 236 2.85 18.10 3.43
CA LEU A 236 3.69 17.27 4.29
C LEU A 236 4.72 16.48 3.46
N ARG A 237 4.42 16.08 2.22
CA ARG A 237 5.36 15.39 1.32
C ARG A 237 6.48 16.26 0.75
N ILE A 238 6.43 17.58 0.94
CA ILE A 238 7.50 18.49 0.50
C ILE A 238 8.80 18.12 1.22
N ARG A 239 9.92 18.00 0.49
CA ARG A 239 11.20 17.53 1.04
C ARG A 239 11.68 18.36 2.22
N GLU A 240 11.59 19.68 2.14
CA GLU A 240 11.98 20.57 3.23
C GLU A 240 11.11 20.39 4.48
N VAL A 241 9.84 20.03 4.30
CA VAL A 241 8.91 19.75 5.41
C VAL A 241 9.22 18.39 6.02
N GLN A 242 9.45 17.36 5.19
CA GLN A 242 9.88 16.04 5.65
C GLN A 242 11.20 16.11 6.42
N GLN A 243 12.19 16.85 5.92
CA GLN A 243 13.45 17.04 6.63
C GLN A 243 13.22 17.69 8.00
N ARG A 244 12.40 18.74 8.07
CA ARG A 244 12.08 19.40 9.33
C ARG A 244 11.38 18.48 10.32
N LEU A 245 10.49 17.60 9.86
CA LEU A 245 9.83 16.61 10.70
C LEU A 245 10.87 15.59 11.20
N HIS A 246 11.67 15.04 10.31
CA HIS A 246 12.70 14.06 10.65
C HIS A 246 13.75 14.61 11.63
N ASP A 247 14.14 15.89 11.50
CA ASP A 247 15.06 16.58 12.42
C ASP A 247 14.49 16.69 13.86
N ARG A 248 13.20 16.39 14.06
CA ARG A 248 12.50 16.42 15.34
C ARG A 248 12.25 15.03 15.94
N LEU A 249 12.66 13.96 15.26
CA LEU A 249 12.66 12.63 15.85
C LEU A 249 13.81 12.50 16.85
N GLU A 250 13.50 12.09 18.07
CA GLU A 250 14.52 11.80 19.08
C GLU A 250 15.06 10.38 18.91
N THR A 251 14.19 9.48 18.46
CA THR A 251 14.48 8.07 18.22
C THR A 251 14.20 7.66 16.77
N PRO A 252 14.94 6.67 16.20
CA PRO A 252 14.60 6.11 14.90
C PRO A 252 13.17 5.56 14.92
N PHE A 253 12.37 5.98 13.95
CA PHE A 253 10.97 5.59 13.83
C PHE A 253 10.73 4.87 12.50
N ASP A 254 10.06 3.72 12.56
CA ASP A 254 9.58 2.99 11.39
C ASP A 254 8.05 3.00 11.41
N ALA A 255 7.47 3.76 10.49
CA ALA A 255 6.02 3.89 10.36
C ALA A 255 5.34 2.55 10.03
N ASN A 256 5.95 1.67 9.24
CA ASN A 256 5.38 0.35 8.94
C ASN A 256 5.32 -0.50 10.21
N GLU A 257 6.39 -0.47 11.02
CA GLU A 257 6.46 -1.18 12.29
C GLU A 257 5.39 -0.66 13.26
N ALA A 258 5.28 0.67 13.40
CA ALA A 258 4.30 1.32 14.26
C ALA A 258 2.86 1.01 13.83
N ILE A 259 2.56 1.02 12.54
CA ILE A 259 1.24 0.66 12.00
C ILE A 259 0.91 -0.80 12.34
N CYS A 260 1.82 -1.74 12.06
CA CYS A 260 1.63 -3.14 12.42
C CYS A 260 1.37 -3.32 13.92
N LYS A 261 2.18 -2.68 14.78
CA LYS A 261 2.00 -2.71 16.23
C LYS A 261 0.67 -2.11 16.68
N GLY A 262 0.22 -1.01 16.08
CA GLY A 262 -1.08 -0.40 16.33
C GLY A 262 -2.25 -1.34 15.99
N TYR A 263 -2.16 -2.11 14.90
CA TYR A 263 -3.16 -3.15 14.60
C TYR A 263 -3.15 -4.29 15.61
N LEU A 264 -1.99 -4.72 16.12
CA LEU A 264 -1.92 -5.72 17.20
C LEU A 264 -2.62 -5.22 18.48
N ILE A 265 -2.40 -3.95 18.85
CA ILE A 265 -3.07 -3.31 19.99
C ILE A 265 -4.59 -3.29 19.78
N GLN A 266 -5.04 -2.95 18.57
CA GLN A 266 -6.46 -2.92 18.22
C GLN A 266 -7.10 -4.31 18.37
N ILE A 267 -6.48 -5.37 17.84
CA ILE A 267 -6.99 -6.76 17.95
C ILE A 267 -7.14 -7.16 19.41
N ARG A 268 -6.08 -6.93 20.21
CA ARG A 268 -6.07 -7.25 21.64
C ARG A 268 -7.10 -6.47 22.44
N SER A 269 -7.35 -5.21 22.10
CA SER A 269 -8.28 -4.37 22.84
C SER A 269 -9.75 -4.75 22.60
N LEU A 270 -10.07 -5.38 21.47
CA LEU A 270 -11.45 -5.61 21.02
C LEU A 270 -11.98 -7.05 21.23
N GLN A 271 -11.14 -8.00 21.69
CA GLN A 271 -11.42 -9.44 21.96
C GLN A 271 -12.86 -9.91 21.66
N GLY A 272 -13.12 -10.34 20.42
CA GLY A 272 -14.42 -10.88 19.97
C GLY A 272 -15.38 -9.90 19.27
N GLY A 273 -15.03 -8.61 19.20
CA GLY A 273 -15.74 -7.61 18.36
C GLY A 273 -15.04 -7.31 17.04
N PHE A 274 -14.14 -8.21 16.63
CA PHE A 274 -13.29 -8.05 15.47
C PHE A 274 -14.03 -8.51 14.21
N HIS A 275 -14.84 -7.62 13.65
CA HIS A 275 -15.65 -7.94 12.46
C HIS A 275 -14.87 -7.83 11.15
N ASP A 276 -13.71 -7.15 11.16
CA ASP A 276 -12.89 -6.94 9.96
C ASP A 276 -11.52 -7.64 10.08
N PHE A 277 -11.61 -8.96 10.22
CA PHE A 277 -10.44 -9.82 10.24
C PHE A 277 -9.64 -9.73 8.95
N GLU A 278 -10.33 -9.80 7.81
CA GLU A 278 -9.71 -9.74 6.49
C GLU A 278 -9.01 -8.40 6.25
N GLY A 279 -9.64 -7.27 6.60
CA GLY A 279 -9.02 -5.96 6.46
C GLY A 279 -7.78 -5.81 7.33
N THR A 280 -7.78 -6.34 8.56
CA THR A 280 -6.59 -6.26 9.42
C THR A 280 -5.48 -7.20 8.98
N LEU A 281 -5.83 -8.42 8.56
CA LEU A 281 -4.90 -9.37 7.96
C LEU A 281 -4.23 -8.75 6.72
N HIS A 282 -5.03 -8.14 5.84
CA HIS A 282 -4.54 -7.42 4.68
C HIS A 282 -3.57 -6.31 5.08
N ASN A 283 -3.93 -5.46 6.04
CA ASN A 283 -3.11 -4.35 6.48
C ASN A 283 -1.78 -4.82 7.11
N ILE A 284 -1.81 -5.75 8.07
CA ILE A 284 -0.57 -6.24 8.70
C ILE A 284 0.35 -6.88 7.64
N THR A 285 -0.19 -7.71 6.75
CA THR A 285 0.61 -8.37 5.72
C THR A 285 1.05 -7.44 4.59
N PHE A 286 0.42 -6.26 4.46
CA PHE A 286 0.85 -5.21 3.56
C PHE A 286 2.05 -4.41 4.12
N TYR A 287 2.01 -4.01 5.40
CA TYR A 287 3.08 -3.20 6.00
C TYR A 287 4.28 -4.04 6.49
N ALA A 288 4.04 -5.26 6.98
CA ALA A 288 5.08 -6.12 7.55
C ALA A 288 6.30 -6.37 6.62
N PRO A 289 6.16 -6.56 5.29
CA PRO A 289 7.31 -6.73 4.39
C PRO A 289 8.34 -5.60 4.44
N ASN A 290 7.93 -4.38 4.79
CA ASN A 290 8.80 -3.20 4.86
C ASN A 290 9.43 -2.99 6.25
N VAL A 291 9.14 -3.88 7.20
CA VAL A 291 9.66 -3.82 8.58
C VAL A 291 10.97 -4.61 8.66
N ARG A 292 11.91 -4.14 9.49
CA ARG A 292 13.16 -4.87 9.80
C ARG A 292 12.85 -6.32 10.25
N ILE A 293 13.60 -7.28 9.71
CA ILE A 293 13.38 -8.74 9.88
C ILE A 293 13.12 -9.16 11.34
N ASP A 294 13.95 -8.68 12.29
CA ASP A 294 13.80 -9.04 13.72
C ASP A 294 12.44 -8.60 14.28
N CYS A 295 12.01 -7.37 13.97
CA CYS A 295 10.73 -6.82 14.41
C CYS A 295 9.56 -7.46 13.65
N GLN A 296 9.71 -7.66 12.34
CA GLN A 296 8.72 -8.31 11.47
C GLN A 296 8.34 -9.69 12.02
N ARG A 297 9.33 -10.50 12.40
CA ARG A 297 9.11 -11.82 12.97
C ARG A 297 8.28 -11.76 14.24
N ALA A 298 8.64 -10.88 15.17
CA ALA A 298 7.93 -10.73 16.45
C ALA A 298 6.46 -10.29 16.24
N ILE A 299 6.23 -9.38 15.29
CA ILE A 299 4.90 -8.91 14.89
C ILE A 299 4.06 -10.07 14.33
N LEU A 300 4.58 -10.82 13.35
CA LEU A 300 3.83 -11.88 12.66
C LEU A 300 3.58 -13.10 13.55
N ASP A 301 4.53 -13.45 14.42
CA ASP A 301 4.34 -14.51 15.42
C ASP A 301 3.25 -14.10 16.43
N THR A 302 3.28 -12.85 16.89
CA THR A 302 2.24 -12.30 17.79
C THR A 302 0.89 -12.26 17.11
N PHE A 303 0.82 -11.77 15.88
CA PHE A 303 -0.41 -11.72 15.11
C PHE A 303 -1.01 -13.11 14.96
N SER A 304 -0.22 -14.09 14.50
CA SER A 304 -0.68 -15.48 14.35
C SER A 304 -1.24 -16.04 15.67
N LYS A 305 -0.57 -15.75 16.79
CA LYS A 305 -1.05 -16.15 18.13
C LYS A 305 -2.38 -15.49 18.49
N LEU A 306 -2.51 -14.18 18.28
CA LEU A 306 -3.74 -13.44 18.58
C LEU A 306 -4.92 -13.90 17.73
N VAL A 307 -4.68 -14.19 16.46
CA VAL A 307 -5.70 -14.74 15.57
C VAL A 307 -6.23 -16.06 16.11
N ARG A 308 -5.34 -16.96 16.54
CA ARG A 308 -5.75 -18.22 17.18
C ARG A 308 -6.51 -17.99 18.49
N GLU A 309 -6.15 -17.00 19.29
CA GLU A 309 -6.87 -16.68 20.54
C GLU A 309 -8.27 -16.13 20.27
N VAL A 310 -8.43 -15.29 19.25
CA VAL A 310 -9.72 -14.68 18.88
C VAL A 310 -10.65 -15.69 18.18
N HIS A 311 -10.08 -16.55 17.33
CA HIS A 311 -10.81 -17.55 16.55
C HIS A 311 -10.72 -18.96 17.13
N ALA A 312 -10.29 -19.11 18.40
CA ALA A 312 -10.13 -20.41 19.04
C ALA A 312 -11.46 -21.19 19.02
N ASP A 313 -11.56 -22.14 18.09
CA ASP A 313 -12.66 -23.08 18.02
C ASP A 313 -12.26 -24.38 18.76
N PRO A 314 -13.17 -25.03 19.49
CA PRO A 314 -12.92 -26.35 20.08
C PRO A 314 -12.46 -27.42 19.07
N SER A 315 -12.73 -27.23 17.78
CA SER A 315 -12.36 -28.13 16.69
C SER A 315 -10.93 -27.88 16.18
N GLU A 316 -10.07 -28.90 16.27
CA GLU A 316 -8.72 -28.87 15.70
C GLU A 316 -8.71 -28.58 14.18
N ALA A 317 -9.72 -29.03 13.45
CA ALA A 317 -9.83 -28.81 12.01
C ALA A 317 -10.05 -27.32 11.64
N ALA A 318 -10.86 -26.60 12.44
CA ALA A 318 -11.13 -25.18 12.21
C ALA A 318 -9.89 -24.31 12.49
N ASN A 319 -9.11 -24.67 13.52
CA ASN A 319 -7.85 -24.00 13.82
C ASN A 319 -6.81 -24.24 12.71
N SER A 320 -6.76 -25.45 12.13
CA SER A 320 -5.89 -25.77 11.00
C SER A 320 -6.24 -24.93 9.75
N GLU A 321 -7.52 -24.77 9.43
CA GLU A 321 -7.93 -23.99 8.25
C GLU A 321 -7.69 -22.48 8.44
N CYS A 322 -7.80 -21.97 9.69
CA CYS A 322 -7.44 -20.59 10.03
C CYS A 322 -5.93 -20.33 9.84
N ASP A 323 -5.09 -21.26 10.30
CA ASP A 323 -3.63 -21.19 10.11
C ASP A 323 -3.26 -21.22 8.62
N LEU A 324 -3.92 -22.08 7.83
CA LEU A 324 -3.73 -22.14 6.39
C LEU A 324 -4.06 -20.80 5.74
N HIS A 325 -5.17 -20.17 6.13
CA HIS A 325 -5.58 -18.88 5.59
C HIS A 325 -4.53 -17.80 5.85
N LEU A 326 -4.01 -17.69 7.08
CA LEU A 326 -2.89 -16.79 7.40
C LEU A 326 -1.66 -17.06 6.53
N GLN A 327 -1.28 -18.34 6.41
CA GLN A 327 -0.11 -18.73 5.64
C GLN A 327 -0.26 -18.40 4.16
N ARG A 328 -1.45 -18.54 3.57
CA ARG A 328 -1.74 -18.13 2.19
C ARG A 328 -1.49 -16.64 2.01
N HIS A 329 -1.92 -15.79 2.94
CA HIS A 329 -1.62 -14.35 2.89
C HIS A 329 -0.12 -14.07 3.01
N PHE A 330 0.60 -14.79 3.89
CA PHE A 330 2.05 -14.62 4.01
C PHE A 330 2.80 -15.01 2.73
N VAL A 331 2.39 -16.10 2.09
CA VAL A 331 2.91 -16.55 0.80
C VAL A 331 2.58 -15.51 -0.28
N GLN A 332 1.33 -15.06 -0.36
CA GLN A 332 0.86 -14.08 -1.33
C GLN A 332 1.62 -12.76 -1.26
N LYS A 333 1.94 -12.29 -0.04
CA LYS A 333 2.68 -11.04 0.19
C LYS A 333 4.21 -11.20 0.17
N GLY A 334 4.71 -12.40 -0.16
CA GLY A 334 6.14 -12.63 -0.37
C GLY A 334 6.99 -12.60 0.90
N LEU A 335 6.42 -12.95 2.07
CA LEU A 335 7.12 -12.98 3.38
C LEU A 335 8.08 -14.19 3.50
N HIS A 336 8.93 -14.41 2.50
CA HIS A 336 9.79 -15.59 2.37
C HIS A 336 10.82 -15.72 3.50
N ASP A 337 11.43 -14.63 3.96
CA ASP A 337 12.39 -14.67 5.06
C ASP A 337 11.75 -15.08 6.39
N TYR A 338 10.56 -14.53 6.69
CA TYR A 338 9.77 -14.95 7.85
C TYR A 338 9.39 -16.42 7.78
N LEU A 339 8.87 -16.88 6.62
CA LEU A 339 8.46 -18.27 6.45
C LEU A 339 9.65 -19.23 6.52
N ARG A 340 10.81 -18.85 5.98
CA ARG A 340 12.06 -19.62 6.07
C ARG A 340 12.50 -19.79 7.52
N ASP A 341 12.54 -18.71 8.29
CA ASP A 341 12.88 -18.76 9.71
C ASP A 341 11.85 -19.60 10.51
N LYS A 342 10.57 -19.50 10.18
CA LYS A 342 9.50 -20.30 10.81
C LYS A 342 9.68 -21.80 10.55
N LEU A 343 10.02 -22.18 9.31
CA LEU A 343 10.32 -23.56 8.92
C LEU A 343 11.59 -24.10 9.57
N GLN A 344 12.64 -23.28 9.70
CA GLN A 344 13.86 -23.68 10.41
C GLN A 344 13.60 -24.01 11.89
N ARG A 345 12.69 -23.28 12.54
CA ARG A 345 12.29 -23.53 13.94
C ARG A 345 11.36 -24.73 14.08
N ASN A 346 10.48 -24.94 13.11
CA ASN A 346 9.55 -26.06 13.08
C ASN A 346 9.32 -26.49 11.62
N PRO A 347 9.93 -27.61 11.17
CA PRO A 347 9.82 -28.09 9.79
C PRO A 347 8.38 -28.37 9.33
N HIS A 348 7.46 -28.64 10.27
CA HIS A 348 6.06 -28.92 9.97
C HIS A 348 5.14 -27.71 10.17
N ALA A 349 5.69 -26.49 10.34
CA ALA A 349 4.91 -25.30 10.66
C ALA A 349 3.91 -24.86 9.58
N LEU A 350 4.17 -25.18 8.30
CA LEU A 350 3.36 -24.71 7.17
C LEU A 350 2.45 -25.79 6.57
N THR A 351 2.77 -27.06 6.71
CA THR A 351 2.08 -28.15 6.02
C THR A 351 1.63 -29.23 6.99
N PRO A 352 0.53 -29.00 7.74
CA PRO A 352 -0.03 -30.04 8.59
C PRO A 352 -0.61 -31.20 7.77
N THR A 353 -1.06 -30.96 6.52
CA THR A 353 -1.52 -32.01 5.59
C THR A 353 -0.99 -31.78 4.15
N PRO A 354 -0.98 -32.82 3.29
CA PRO A 354 -0.65 -32.67 1.87
C PRO A 354 -1.52 -31.64 1.14
N GLU A 355 -2.82 -31.56 1.49
CA GLU A 355 -3.74 -30.58 0.92
C GLU A 355 -3.33 -29.13 1.24
N HIS A 356 -2.85 -28.86 2.46
CA HIS A 356 -2.34 -27.54 2.83
C HIS A 356 -1.13 -27.16 1.96
N GLY A 357 -0.18 -28.07 1.79
CA GLY A 357 0.99 -27.86 0.93
C GLY A 357 0.60 -27.55 -0.52
N ARG A 358 -0.43 -28.24 -1.05
CA ARG A 358 -0.99 -27.97 -2.38
C ARG A 358 -1.58 -26.56 -2.48
N LYS A 359 -2.41 -26.16 -1.52
CA LYS A 359 -3.05 -24.81 -1.48
C LYS A 359 -2.00 -23.70 -1.35
N LEU A 360 -0.93 -23.91 -0.57
CA LEU A 360 0.18 -22.95 -0.44
C LEU A 360 0.98 -22.83 -1.74
N LEU A 361 1.31 -23.93 -2.41
CA LEU A 361 1.98 -23.90 -3.72
C LEU A 361 1.13 -23.21 -4.78
N TYR A 362 -0.17 -23.47 -4.82
CA TYR A 362 -1.08 -22.76 -5.72
C TYR A 362 -1.06 -21.25 -5.43
N THR A 363 -1.08 -20.86 -4.16
CA THR A 363 -0.99 -19.45 -3.74
C THR A 363 0.34 -18.80 -4.13
N ALA A 364 1.44 -19.54 -4.03
CA ALA A 364 2.76 -19.06 -4.43
C ALA A 364 2.87 -18.89 -5.95
N LEU A 365 2.21 -19.72 -6.73
CA LEU A 365 2.21 -19.62 -8.19
C LEU A 365 1.26 -18.55 -8.71
N PHE A 366 0.10 -18.41 -8.07
CA PHE A 366 -0.99 -17.54 -8.51
C PHE A 366 -1.42 -16.58 -7.38
N PRO A 367 -0.54 -15.67 -6.93
CA PRO A 367 -0.82 -14.80 -5.79
C PRO A 367 -2.03 -13.87 -6.02
N ASN A 368 -2.42 -13.59 -7.26
CA ASN A 368 -3.53 -12.69 -7.58
C ASN A 368 -4.88 -13.39 -7.82
N GLU A 369 -4.96 -14.71 -7.71
CA GLU A 369 -6.22 -15.47 -7.94
C GLU A 369 -7.03 -15.72 -6.66
N ILE A 370 -6.52 -15.32 -5.50
CA ILE A 370 -7.15 -15.62 -4.21
C ILE A 370 -7.92 -14.39 -3.74
N GLY A 371 -9.18 -14.31 -4.15
CA GLY A 371 -10.15 -13.33 -3.68
C GLY A 371 -11.57 -13.78 -3.99
N TYR A 372 -12.43 -13.83 -2.97
CA TYR A 372 -13.88 -13.98 -3.13
C TYR A 372 -14.48 -12.67 -3.66
N ASP A 373 -14.12 -12.26 -4.87
CA ASP A 373 -14.90 -11.25 -5.58
C ASP A 373 -15.13 -11.67 -7.02
N SER A 374 -16.39 -12.05 -7.27
CA SER A 374 -16.91 -12.40 -8.57
C SER A 374 -17.20 -11.12 -9.34
N ARG A 375 -16.65 -11.03 -10.55
CA ARG A 375 -16.85 -9.97 -11.57
C ARG A 375 -16.03 -8.70 -11.37
N GLU A 376 -14.79 -8.74 -11.87
CA GLU A 376 -14.20 -7.81 -12.86
C GLU A 376 -12.69 -8.11 -12.95
N GLU A 377 -12.28 -8.96 -13.88
CA GLU A 377 -11.50 -8.59 -15.08
C GLU A 377 -9.97 -8.80 -14.99
N ARG A 378 -9.52 -9.88 -15.65
CA ARG A 378 -8.38 -9.93 -16.59
C ARG A 378 -6.94 -9.60 -16.13
N ASN A 379 -6.66 -9.50 -14.83
CA ASN A 379 -5.28 -9.38 -14.31
C ASN A 379 -4.72 -10.64 -13.60
N ALA A 380 -5.26 -11.83 -13.90
CA ALA A 380 -4.64 -13.10 -13.54
C ALA A 380 -3.38 -13.37 -14.39
N GLN A 381 -2.35 -12.50 -14.34
CA GLN A 381 -1.21 -12.57 -15.28
C GLN A 381 0.18 -12.35 -14.65
N ILE A 382 0.27 -12.35 -13.32
CA ILE A 382 1.56 -12.27 -12.60
C ILE A 382 1.74 -13.59 -11.85
N LEU A 383 2.76 -14.35 -12.21
CA LEU A 383 3.19 -15.52 -11.43
C LEU A 383 3.97 -15.05 -10.21
N GLY A 384 3.85 -15.78 -9.10
CA GLY A 384 4.53 -15.41 -7.86
C GLY A 384 6.02 -15.75 -7.84
N SER A 385 6.66 -15.45 -6.71
CA SER A 385 8.12 -15.49 -6.56
C SER A 385 8.69 -16.92 -6.67
N PRO A 386 9.71 -17.15 -7.54
CA PRO A 386 10.44 -18.42 -7.61
C PRO A 386 11.06 -18.84 -6.27
N GLU A 387 11.53 -17.87 -5.48
CA GLU A 387 12.11 -18.11 -4.16
C GLU A 387 11.08 -18.67 -3.17
N MET A 388 9.84 -18.16 -3.21
CA MET A 388 8.74 -18.66 -2.38
C MET A 388 8.35 -20.09 -2.78
N VAL A 389 8.24 -20.34 -4.08
CA VAL A 389 7.92 -21.67 -4.60
C VAL A 389 9.00 -22.69 -4.21
N ARG A 390 10.27 -22.33 -4.39
CA ARG A 390 11.42 -23.15 -3.96
C ARG A 390 11.35 -23.46 -2.47
N LEU A 391 11.14 -22.45 -1.63
CA LEU A 391 11.03 -22.62 -0.17
C LEU A 391 9.95 -23.62 0.22
N LEU A 392 8.77 -23.54 -0.42
CA LEU A 392 7.65 -24.44 -0.13
C LEU A 392 7.96 -25.89 -0.56
N ILE A 393 8.57 -26.09 -1.72
CA ILE A 393 8.97 -27.42 -2.20
C ILE A 393 10.03 -28.03 -1.26
N GLU A 394 11.04 -27.24 -0.88
CA GLU A 394 12.08 -27.66 0.06
C GLU A 394 11.51 -27.97 1.46
N SER A 395 10.38 -27.37 1.84
CA SER A 395 9.65 -27.72 3.06
C SER A 395 8.77 -28.97 2.96
N GLY A 396 8.71 -29.61 1.80
CA GLY A 396 7.94 -30.85 1.57
C GLY A 396 6.57 -30.66 0.92
N CYS A 397 6.24 -29.47 0.41
CA CYS A 397 5.03 -29.28 -0.40
C CYS A 397 5.18 -30.04 -1.73
N ASN A 398 4.21 -30.89 -2.06
CA ASN A 398 4.25 -31.72 -3.25
C ASN A 398 3.64 -30.97 -4.45
N LEU A 399 4.45 -30.79 -5.50
CA LEU A 399 4.05 -30.15 -6.77
C LEU A 399 3.09 -31.00 -7.61
N VAL A 400 3.15 -32.33 -7.45
CA VAL A 400 2.60 -33.31 -8.38
C VAL A 400 1.41 -34.06 -7.80
N SER A 401 1.28 -34.13 -6.47
CA SER A 401 0.18 -34.90 -5.88
C SER A 401 -1.18 -34.27 -6.18
N SER A 402 -1.96 -34.95 -7.02
CA SER A 402 -3.41 -34.90 -6.99
C SER A 402 -3.89 -35.91 -5.94
N ASP A 403 -4.35 -35.44 -4.79
CA ASP A 403 -5.08 -36.32 -3.86
C ASP A 403 -6.29 -36.91 -4.60
N PRO A 404 -6.65 -38.19 -4.43
CA PRO A 404 -7.79 -38.80 -5.11
C PRO A 404 -9.09 -38.04 -4.77
N GLY A 405 -9.56 -37.20 -5.70
CA GLY A 405 -10.73 -36.33 -5.54
C GLY A 405 -10.45 -34.81 -5.37
N SER A 406 -9.19 -34.37 -5.38
CA SER A 406 -8.78 -32.99 -4.96
C SER A 406 -8.49 -31.97 -6.09
N GLY A 407 -8.83 -32.28 -7.35
CA GLY A 407 -8.63 -31.36 -8.48
C GLY A 407 -7.20 -31.35 -9.05
N THR A 408 -6.95 -30.41 -9.96
CA THR A 408 -5.71 -30.22 -10.74
C THR A 408 -4.50 -29.98 -9.81
N SER A 409 -3.36 -30.62 -10.12
CA SER A 409 -2.11 -30.41 -9.35
C SER A 409 -1.53 -29.00 -9.60
N PRO A 410 -0.73 -28.42 -8.66
CA PRO A 410 -0.13 -27.09 -8.85
C PRO A 410 0.69 -26.97 -10.14
N VAL A 411 1.42 -28.02 -10.50
CA VAL A 411 2.20 -28.08 -11.75
C VAL A 411 1.29 -28.11 -12.99
N GLU A 412 0.20 -28.88 -12.97
CA GLU A 412 -0.76 -28.91 -14.08
C GLU A 412 -1.46 -27.55 -14.25
N ALA A 413 -1.82 -26.89 -13.13
CA ALA A 413 -2.41 -25.56 -13.15
C ALA A 413 -1.44 -24.54 -13.78
N PHE A 414 -0.16 -24.59 -13.40
CA PHE A 414 0.90 -23.77 -13.99
C PHE A 414 1.02 -23.95 -15.51
N PHE A 415 1.13 -25.18 -16.00
CA PHE A 415 1.21 -25.43 -17.44
C PHE A 415 -0.08 -25.09 -18.18
N SER A 416 -1.24 -25.26 -17.55
CA SER A 416 -2.52 -24.81 -18.11
C SER A 416 -2.58 -23.29 -18.26
N PHE A 417 -2.07 -22.56 -17.27
CA PHE A 417 -1.92 -21.11 -17.33
C PHE A 417 -1.00 -20.68 -18.48
N LEU A 418 0.18 -21.30 -18.62
CA LEU A 418 1.12 -21.01 -19.71
C LEU A 418 0.49 -21.19 -21.10
N ARG A 419 -0.43 -22.15 -21.27
CA ARG A 419 -1.16 -22.35 -22.55
C ARG A 419 -2.14 -21.22 -22.90
N SER A 420 -2.65 -20.50 -21.90
CA SER A 420 -3.71 -19.49 -22.09
C SER A 420 -3.23 -18.04 -21.96
N ALA A 421 -2.03 -17.80 -21.43
CA ALA A 421 -1.50 -16.47 -21.17
C ALA A 421 -0.84 -15.82 -22.41
N ALA A 422 -1.10 -14.53 -22.62
CA ALA A 422 -0.39 -13.72 -23.61
C ALA A 422 1.03 -13.38 -23.10
N VAL A 423 2.04 -13.66 -23.93
CA VAL A 423 3.46 -13.54 -23.59
C VAL A 423 3.94 -12.08 -23.67
N THR A 424 4.54 -11.56 -22.60
CA THR A 424 5.32 -10.31 -22.61
C THR A 424 6.76 -10.58 -22.14
N PRO A 425 7.76 -9.76 -22.49
CA PRO A 425 9.17 -10.02 -22.14
C PRO A 425 9.45 -10.18 -20.65
N GLU A 426 8.88 -9.33 -19.80
CA GLU A 426 9.04 -9.43 -18.34
C GLU A 426 8.38 -10.70 -17.75
N ARG A 427 7.32 -11.20 -18.39
CA ARG A 427 6.69 -12.46 -17.99
C ARG A 427 7.59 -13.65 -18.31
N GLN A 428 8.29 -13.60 -19.44
CA GLN A 428 9.17 -14.68 -19.90
C GLN A 428 10.25 -15.01 -18.87
N GLU A 429 10.94 -14.01 -18.34
CA GLU A 429 12.03 -14.22 -17.38
C GLU A 429 11.53 -14.90 -16.09
N ASN A 430 10.39 -14.46 -15.56
CA ASN A 430 9.78 -15.08 -14.38
C ASN A 430 9.31 -16.52 -14.66
N TRP A 431 8.81 -16.81 -15.87
CA TRP A 431 8.39 -18.16 -16.27
C TRP A 431 9.58 -19.13 -16.26
N TYR A 432 10.71 -18.73 -16.83
CA TYR A 432 11.92 -19.55 -16.84
C TYR A 432 12.42 -19.82 -15.42
N GLN A 433 12.48 -18.80 -14.57
CA GLN A 433 12.91 -18.97 -13.19
C GLN A 433 12.02 -19.97 -12.41
N LEU A 434 10.70 -19.95 -12.64
CA LEU A 434 9.78 -20.92 -12.05
C LEU A 434 9.96 -22.34 -12.61
N ILE A 435 10.14 -22.46 -13.93
CA ILE A 435 10.42 -23.76 -14.58
C ILE A 435 11.72 -24.35 -14.02
N ASP A 436 12.77 -23.55 -13.87
CA ASP A 436 14.06 -23.96 -13.31
C ASP A 436 13.93 -24.43 -11.86
N VAL A 437 13.01 -23.84 -11.09
CA VAL A 437 12.67 -24.30 -9.74
C VAL A 437 11.98 -25.66 -9.76
N PHE A 438 11.14 -25.96 -10.75
CA PHE A 438 10.40 -27.22 -10.82
C PHE A 438 11.22 -28.40 -11.31
N ILE A 439 12.10 -28.20 -12.31
CA ILE A 439 12.83 -29.27 -13.01
C ILE A 439 13.44 -30.31 -12.06
N PRO A 440 14.11 -29.94 -10.96
CA PRO A 440 14.71 -30.92 -10.04
C PRO A 440 13.72 -31.83 -9.31
N TYR A 441 12.44 -31.44 -9.25
CA TYR A 441 11.41 -32.08 -8.44
C TYR A 441 10.33 -32.79 -9.27
N LEU A 442 10.41 -32.73 -10.61
CA LEU A 442 9.50 -33.44 -11.50
C LEU A 442 9.87 -34.93 -11.58
N PRO A 443 8.89 -35.86 -11.58
CA PRO A 443 9.14 -37.27 -11.80
C PRO A 443 9.80 -37.51 -13.15
N SER A 444 10.68 -38.51 -13.22
CA SER A 444 11.35 -38.98 -14.44
C SER A 444 10.37 -39.44 -15.54
N THR A 445 9.12 -39.72 -15.18
CA THR A 445 8.02 -40.05 -16.09
C THR A 445 6.83 -39.11 -15.84
N ILE A 446 6.69 -38.08 -16.68
CA ILE A 446 5.53 -37.17 -16.68
C ILE A 446 4.39 -37.88 -17.45
N SER A 447 3.60 -38.71 -16.75
CA SER A 447 2.44 -39.42 -17.34
C SER A 447 1.10 -38.69 -17.18
N TRP A 448 1.07 -37.57 -16.44
CA TRP A 448 -0.15 -36.90 -15.95
C TRP A 448 -0.59 -35.73 -16.80
N VAL A 449 0.06 -35.52 -17.95
CA VAL A 449 -0.37 -34.53 -18.91
C VAL A 449 -1.02 -35.28 -20.07
N PRO A 450 -2.30 -35.67 -19.95
CA PRO A 450 -2.97 -36.50 -20.96
C PRO A 450 -3.00 -35.86 -22.36
N ASP A 451 -2.73 -34.56 -22.47
CA ASP A 451 -2.61 -33.81 -23.74
C ASP A 451 -1.21 -33.30 -24.06
N PHE A 452 -0.19 -33.55 -23.22
CA PHE A 452 1.21 -33.40 -23.62
C PHE A 452 1.75 -34.81 -23.85
N GLY A 453 1.91 -35.21 -25.11
CA GLY A 453 2.60 -36.43 -25.49
C GLY A 453 4.06 -36.42 -25.02
N GLY A 454 4.28 -36.74 -23.74
CA GLY A 454 5.60 -36.84 -23.10
C GLY A 454 6.41 -35.54 -23.00
N LEU A 455 7.61 -35.68 -22.43
CA LEU A 455 8.66 -34.64 -22.33
C LEU A 455 8.93 -33.92 -23.66
N ALA A 456 8.65 -34.55 -24.80
CA ALA A 456 8.81 -33.96 -26.13
C ALA A 456 7.93 -32.71 -26.34
N GLN A 457 6.66 -32.73 -25.90
CA GLN A 457 5.77 -31.56 -26.03
C GLN A 457 6.05 -30.46 -24.98
N PHE A 458 6.66 -30.82 -23.85
CA PHE A 458 7.17 -29.85 -22.87
C PHE A 458 8.31 -29.02 -23.47
N PHE A 459 9.26 -29.67 -24.16
CA PHE A 459 10.27 -28.98 -24.95
C PHE A 459 9.68 -28.26 -26.15
N ASP A 460 8.56 -28.72 -26.72
CA ASP A 460 7.88 -28.03 -27.82
C ASP A 460 7.15 -26.76 -27.37
N VAL A 461 6.63 -26.69 -26.15
CA VAL A 461 6.12 -25.42 -25.58
C VAL A 461 7.26 -24.46 -25.25
N ILE A 462 8.39 -24.98 -24.76
CA ILE A 462 9.62 -24.18 -24.58
C ILE A 462 10.16 -23.71 -25.93
N SER A 463 10.15 -24.56 -26.96
CA SER A 463 10.64 -24.25 -28.32
C SER A 463 9.68 -23.35 -29.10
N THR A 464 8.37 -23.50 -28.91
CA THR A 464 7.33 -22.65 -29.53
C THR A 464 7.32 -21.27 -28.87
N ALA A 465 7.56 -21.20 -27.55
CA ALA A 465 7.87 -19.96 -26.88
C ALA A 465 9.13 -19.32 -27.51
N ASP A 466 10.22 -20.08 -27.68
CA ASP A 466 11.48 -19.63 -28.28
C ASP A 466 11.32 -19.14 -29.76
N GLN A 467 10.53 -19.85 -30.56
CA GLN A 467 10.25 -19.54 -31.97
C GLN A 467 9.37 -18.30 -32.15
N ALA A 468 8.40 -18.06 -31.27
CA ALA A 468 7.59 -16.83 -31.29
C ALA A 468 8.41 -15.58 -30.93
N MET A 469 9.59 -15.75 -30.33
CA MET A 469 10.44 -14.70 -29.77
C MET A 469 11.66 -14.32 -30.60
N GLY A 470 11.98 -15.03 -31.69
CA GLY A 470 13.13 -14.71 -32.55
C GLY A 470 14.50 -14.83 -31.85
N LEU A 471 14.60 -15.57 -30.74
CA LEU A 471 15.83 -15.81 -30.00
C LEU A 471 16.38 -17.19 -30.34
N LYS A 472 16.97 -17.31 -31.54
CA LYS A 472 17.60 -18.55 -32.04
C LYS A 472 18.86 -19.01 -31.27
N ALA A 473 19.07 -18.54 -30.04
CA ALA A 473 20.38 -18.55 -29.38
C ALA A 473 20.44 -19.19 -27.98
N LEU A 474 19.31 -19.66 -27.41
CA LEU A 474 19.30 -20.17 -26.02
C LEU A 474 19.12 -21.69 -25.88
N LEU A 475 18.84 -22.41 -26.97
CA LEU A 475 18.93 -23.88 -27.03
C LEU A 475 19.70 -24.27 -28.30
N PRO A 476 20.89 -24.90 -28.22
CA PRO A 476 21.47 -25.53 -29.40
C PRO A 476 20.59 -26.71 -29.80
N GLU A 477 20.36 -26.86 -31.10
CA GLU A 477 19.56 -27.91 -31.74
C GLU A 477 19.78 -29.28 -31.08
N ILE A 478 18.81 -29.75 -30.29
CA ILE A 478 18.77 -31.12 -29.80
C ILE A 478 18.38 -31.98 -31.00
N HIS A 479 19.37 -32.49 -31.72
CA HIS A 479 19.14 -33.57 -32.68
C HIS A 479 18.91 -34.89 -31.93
N CYS A 480 17.67 -35.08 -31.45
CA CYS A 480 17.18 -36.41 -31.11
C CYS A 480 16.66 -37.07 -32.39
N SER A 481 17.38 -38.06 -32.90
CA SER A 481 16.81 -38.98 -33.89
C SER A 481 15.61 -39.71 -33.28
N ASN A 482 14.49 -39.73 -34.01
CA ASN A 482 13.15 -40.19 -33.59
C ASN A 482 13.03 -41.62 -33.01
N ASN A 483 14.12 -42.36 -32.76
CA ASN A 483 14.09 -43.75 -32.33
C ASN A 483 14.59 -44.03 -30.88
N ASP A 484 15.15 -43.04 -30.16
CA ASP A 484 15.70 -43.28 -28.80
C ASP A 484 14.90 -42.64 -27.65
N VAL A 485 13.65 -42.22 -27.91
CA VAL A 485 12.80 -41.49 -26.94
C VAL A 485 12.25 -42.39 -25.82
N HIS A 486 12.46 -43.70 -25.88
CA HIS A 486 11.93 -44.64 -24.89
C HIS A 486 12.86 -44.93 -23.70
N SER A 487 14.08 -44.37 -23.62
CA SER A 487 15.01 -44.76 -22.55
C SER A 487 15.92 -43.68 -21.96
N MET A 488 15.59 -42.38 -22.03
CA MET A 488 16.38 -41.39 -21.27
C MET A 488 16.00 -41.43 -19.78
N HIS A 489 16.97 -41.78 -18.93
CA HIS A 489 16.86 -41.73 -17.47
C HIS A 489 17.10 -40.31 -16.95
N SER A 490 16.46 -39.94 -15.83
CA SER A 490 16.55 -38.60 -15.20
C SER A 490 17.98 -38.11 -14.94
N ASP A 491 18.93 -39.01 -14.76
CA ASP A 491 20.32 -38.67 -14.48
C ASP A 491 21.06 -38.10 -15.72
N GLU A 492 20.66 -38.49 -16.93
CA GLU A 492 21.18 -37.91 -18.18
C GLU A 492 20.55 -36.53 -18.48
N LEU A 493 19.27 -36.36 -18.13
CA LEU A 493 18.56 -35.08 -18.22
C LEU A 493 19.12 -34.03 -17.25
N ARG A 494 19.45 -34.46 -16.01
CA ARG A 494 20.09 -33.60 -15.00
C ARG A 494 21.50 -33.18 -15.44
N CYS A 495 22.27 -34.09 -16.04
CA CYS A 495 23.60 -33.77 -16.57
C CYS A 495 23.57 -32.77 -17.72
N ASN A 496 22.66 -32.91 -18.70
CA ASN A 496 22.58 -31.99 -19.84
C ASN A 496 22.13 -30.58 -19.43
N TYR A 497 21.22 -30.47 -18.47
CA TYR A 497 20.75 -29.18 -17.97
C TYR A 497 21.78 -28.48 -17.03
N GLU A 498 22.45 -29.23 -16.14
CA GLU A 498 23.53 -28.70 -15.29
C GLU A 498 24.77 -28.26 -16.10
N TYR A 499 25.08 -28.92 -17.22
CA TYR A 499 26.17 -28.54 -18.11
C TYR A 499 25.90 -27.20 -18.81
N GLN A 500 24.64 -26.93 -19.17
CA GLN A 500 24.23 -25.71 -19.88
C GLN A 500 24.09 -24.49 -18.97
N THR A 501 23.64 -24.67 -17.73
CA THR A 501 23.55 -23.57 -16.74
C THR A 501 24.93 -23.16 -16.20
N LYS A 502 25.84 -24.10 -15.92
CA LYS A 502 27.23 -23.78 -15.49
C LYS A 502 28.10 -23.22 -16.61
N GLY A 503 27.85 -23.58 -17.87
CA GLY A 503 28.53 -23.01 -19.04
C GLY A 503 28.19 -21.53 -19.29
N ASN A 504 26.98 -21.08 -18.90
CA ASN A 504 26.53 -19.71 -19.13
C ASN A 504 26.80 -18.75 -17.96
N ILE A 505 27.02 -19.25 -16.73
CA ILE A 505 27.37 -18.41 -15.57
C ILE A 505 28.85 -17.98 -15.60
N THR A 506 29.73 -18.70 -16.30
CA THR A 506 31.18 -18.39 -16.37
C THR A 506 31.56 -17.37 -17.45
N ALA A 507 30.61 -16.86 -18.25
CA ALA A 507 30.88 -15.93 -19.35
C ALA A 507 30.74 -14.43 -19.02
N ARG A 508 30.73 -14.04 -17.73
CA ARG A 508 30.82 -12.63 -17.30
C ARG A 508 31.69 -12.44 -16.05
N ALA A 509 33.00 -12.67 -16.20
CA ALA A 509 34.01 -12.08 -15.33
C ALA A 509 35.17 -11.56 -16.21
N PRO A 510 35.49 -10.25 -16.23
CA PRO A 510 36.65 -9.77 -16.96
C PRO A 510 37.92 -10.04 -16.14
N HIS A 511 38.78 -10.94 -16.62
CA HIS A 511 40.13 -11.12 -16.10
C HIS A 511 40.99 -9.88 -16.41
N TYR A 512 41.55 -9.30 -15.35
CA TYR A 512 42.70 -8.39 -15.36
C TYR A 512 44.01 -9.21 -15.46
N SER A 513 44.95 -8.76 -16.30
CA SER A 513 46.41 -8.88 -16.12
C SER A 513 47.07 -7.74 -16.91
N GLU A 514 47.61 -6.69 -16.25
CA GLU A 514 49.06 -6.44 -16.00
C GLU A 514 49.87 -6.42 -17.32
N ASP A 515 50.52 -5.34 -17.78
CA ASP A 515 51.35 -4.36 -17.08
C ASP A 515 51.69 -3.14 -17.96
N LEU A 516 52.18 -2.06 -17.32
CA LEU A 516 52.94 -0.88 -17.80
C LEU A 516 52.29 0.51 -17.56
N THR A 517 52.89 1.29 -16.66
CA THR A 517 52.71 2.73 -16.39
C THR A 517 53.87 3.54 -17.02
N PRO A 518 53.90 4.91 -17.03
CA PRO A 518 52.92 5.99 -17.30
C PRO A 518 53.51 6.94 -18.44
N PRO A 519 53.14 8.25 -18.73
CA PRO A 519 52.43 9.26 -17.93
C PRO A 519 51.39 10.21 -18.60
N LEU A 520 50.54 10.78 -17.72
CA LEU A 520 49.94 12.13 -17.70
C LEU A 520 49.58 12.84 -19.03
N LYS A 521 48.28 13.10 -19.25
CA LYS A 521 47.75 14.42 -19.63
C LYS A 521 46.23 14.55 -19.46
N ARG A 522 45.83 15.65 -18.80
CA ARG A 522 44.46 16.16 -18.62
C ARG A 522 43.72 16.33 -19.96
N ARG A 523 42.41 16.02 -20.00
CA ARG A 523 41.36 16.85 -20.64
C ARG A 523 39.94 16.39 -20.27
N ARG A 524 39.06 17.39 -20.12
CA ARG A 524 37.62 17.36 -19.81
C ARG A 524 36.75 16.93 -21.01
N LEU A 525 35.49 16.57 -20.71
CA LEU A 525 34.19 16.73 -21.43
C LEU A 525 33.39 15.42 -21.25
N ASP A 526 32.28 15.34 -20.52
CA ASP A 526 30.93 15.96 -20.62
C ASP A 526 29.88 14.90 -21.07
N ASP A 527 28.81 14.82 -20.27
CA ASP A 527 27.41 14.49 -20.55
C ASP A 527 27.00 13.21 -21.34
N HIS A 528 26.33 12.28 -20.64
CA HIS A 528 24.85 12.15 -20.63
C HIS A 528 24.40 10.83 -19.97
N LEU A 529 23.78 10.95 -18.78
CA LEU A 529 23.05 9.88 -18.09
C LEU A 529 21.58 9.84 -18.58
N ARG A 530 21.15 8.71 -19.14
CA ARG A 530 19.72 8.40 -19.37
C ARG A 530 19.14 7.70 -18.13
N ARG A 531 18.05 8.25 -17.58
CA ARG A 531 17.19 7.63 -16.56
C ARG A 531 16.07 6.81 -17.24
N PRO A 532 15.55 5.73 -16.63
CA PRO A 532 14.35 5.04 -17.10
C PRO A 532 13.06 5.74 -16.60
N PRO A 533 11.88 5.46 -17.21
CA PRO A 533 10.67 6.24 -17.01
C PRO A 533 9.84 5.78 -15.80
N HIS A 534 9.14 6.74 -15.20
CA HIS A 534 8.22 6.57 -14.08
C HIS A 534 6.86 6.03 -14.54
N CYS A 535 6.33 5.02 -13.84
CA CYS A 535 4.94 4.58 -13.92
C CYS A 535 4.00 5.66 -13.38
N LEU A 536 2.97 6.00 -14.16
CA LEU A 536 1.90 6.94 -13.79
C LEU A 536 0.69 6.14 -13.30
N GLU A 537 0.39 6.25 -12.01
CA GLU A 537 -0.88 5.75 -11.43
C GLU A 537 -2.01 6.75 -11.72
N PHE A 538 -3.13 6.22 -12.24
CA PHE A 538 -4.37 6.95 -12.46
C PHE A 538 -5.40 6.56 -11.40
N GLU A 539 -5.90 7.53 -10.64
CA GLU A 539 -7.09 7.37 -9.78
C GLU A 539 -8.21 8.26 -10.29
N ALA A 540 -9.36 7.64 -10.60
CA ALA A 540 -10.59 8.31 -10.96
C ALA A 540 -11.39 8.66 -9.68
N SER A 541 -11.55 9.95 -9.40
CA SER A 541 -12.39 10.43 -8.31
C SER A 541 -13.88 10.43 -8.72
N TYR A 542 -14.67 9.52 -8.13
CA TYR A 542 -16.13 9.52 -8.24
C TYR A 542 -16.75 10.64 -7.39
N LEU A 543 -17.33 11.65 -8.05
CA LEU A 543 -18.27 12.59 -7.42
C LEU A 543 -19.68 11.99 -7.49
N LYS A 544 -20.21 11.53 -6.35
CA LYS A 544 -21.64 11.26 -6.19
C LYS A 544 -22.36 12.58 -5.99
N THR A 545 -23.07 13.05 -7.02
CA THR A 545 -24.09 14.08 -6.89
C THR A 545 -25.37 13.43 -6.36
N HIS A 546 -25.88 13.95 -5.24
CA HIS A 546 -27.23 13.69 -4.75
C HIS A 546 -28.23 14.46 -5.62
N ASP A 547 -29.19 13.75 -6.21
CA ASP A 547 -30.55 14.26 -6.46
C ASP A 547 -31.47 13.74 -5.34
#